data_AF-A0A6M0HWW5-F1
#
_entry.id   AF-A0A6M0HWW5-F1
#
_cell.length_a   1.000
_cell.length_b   1.000
_cell.length_c   1.000
_cell.angle_alpha   90.00
_cell.angle_beta   90.00
_cell.angle_gamma   90.00
#
_symmetry.space_group_name_H-M   'P 1'
#
loop_
_entity.id
_entity.type
_entity.pdbx_description
1 polymer ?
#
loop_
_entity_poly.entity_id
_entity_poly.type
_entity_poly.pdbx_seq_one_letter_code
_entity_poly.pdbx_strand_id
1 'polypeptide(L)'
;MKTPTAPSDTDAVIAALLERIEVLVAQNAALMAENGRLAARVAELEARLGLPPKTPDNSSLPPSKGQKASLTSVSRRKAKPHPGAHRLLHPNPSRHHAVRALSCQACGADVSGAEQSELCGILGDGGGQAAR
;
A
#
# COMPACT_ATOMS: atom_id res chain seq x y z
N MET A 1 -78.46 -11.78 -33.92
CA MET A 1 -77.15 -12.12 -33.35
C MET A 1 -76.09 -11.55 -34.29
N LYS A 2 -75.35 -10.52 -33.90
CA LYS A 2 -74.28 -9.94 -34.72
C LYS A 2 -72.98 -10.68 -34.40
N THR A 3 -72.41 -11.34 -35.39
CA THR A 3 -71.11 -12.01 -35.32
C THR A 3 -69.98 -10.98 -35.22
N PRO A 4 -68.86 -11.30 -34.53
CA PRO A 4 -67.72 -10.40 -34.44
C PRO A 4 -66.97 -10.39 -35.79
N THR A 5 -66.93 -9.23 -36.44
CA THR A 5 -66.07 -8.99 -37.61
C THR A 5 -64.61 -8.93 -37.16
N ALA A 6 -63.74 -9.62 -37.90
CA ALA A 6 -62.30 -9.66 -37.68
C ALA A 6 -61.70 -8.23 -37.63
N PRO A 7 -60.63 -7.99 -36.83
CA PRO A 7 -59.99 -6.69 -36.77
C PRO A 7 -59.50 -6.28 -38.15
N SER A 8 -59.79 -5.04 -38.54
CA SER A 8 -59.26 -4.46 -39.78
C SER A 8 -57.73 -4.31 -39.70
N ASP A 9 -57.03 -4.23 -40.83
CA ASP A 9 -55.57 -4.02 -40.85
C ASP A 9 -55.16 -2.78 -40.04
N THR A 10 -56.01 -1.75 -40.02
CA THR A 10 -55.82 -0.56 -39.18
C THR A 10 -55.92 -0.86 -37.69
N ASP A 11 -56.84 -1.73 -37.25
CA ASP A 11 -56.96 -2.12 -35.83
C ASP A 11 -55.74 -2.92 -35.37
N ALA A 12 -55.20 -3.76 -36.26
CA ALA A 12 -53.96 -4.51 -35.99
C ALA A 12 -52.75 -3.57 -35.83
N VAL A 13 -52.64 -2.55 -36.68
CA VAL A 13 -51.58 -1.53 -36.56
C VAL A 13 -51.74 -0.71 -35.27
N ILE A 14 -52.97 -0.33 -34.91
CA ILE A 14 -53.24 0.41 -33.67
C ILE A 14 -52.81 -0.42 -32.45
N ALA A 15 -53.16 -1.69 -32.39
CA ALA A 15 -52.77 -2.58 -31.29
C ALA A 15 -51.25 -2.70 -31.18
N ALA A 16 -50.54 -2.88 -32.30
CA ALA A 16 -49.08 -2.97 -32.33
C ALA A 16 -48.40 -1.66 -31.88
N LEU A 17 -48.95 -0.50 -32.23
CA LEU A 17 -48.43 0.79 -31.81
C LEU A 17 -48.64 1.03 -30.31
N LEU A 18 -49.77 0.61 -29.75
CA LEU A 18 -50.02 0.70 -28.31
C LEU A 18 -49.02 -0.15 -27.52
N GLU A 19 -48.80 -1.40 -27.93
CA GLU A 19 -47.78 -2.27 -27.32
C GLU A 19 -46.38 -1.63 -27.39
N ARG A 20 -46.04 -1.04 -28.54
CA ARG A 20 -44.75 -0.34 -28.70
C ARG A 20 -44.63 0.87 -27.78
N ILE A 21 -45.71 1.65 -27.60
CA ILE A 21 -45.75 2.80 -26.70
C ILE A 21 -45.56 2.34 -25.25
N GLU A 22 -46.25 1.29 -24.82
CA GLU A 22 -46.12 0.75 -23.46
C GLU A 22 -44.69 0.30 -23.16
N VAL A 23 -44.05 -0.39 -24.10
CA VAL A 23 -42.64 -0.78 -23.99
C VAL A 23 -41.73 0.45 -23.87
N LEU A 24 -41.93 1.47 -24.70
CA LEU A 24 -41.13 2.70 -24.66
C LEU A 24 -41.34 3.49 -23.37
N VAL A 25 -42.56 3.52 -22.83
CA VAL A 25 -42.87 4.15 -21.54
C VAL A 25 -42.14 3.42 -20.41
N ALA A 26 -42.15 2.08 -20.40
CA ALA A 26 -41.43 1.29 -19.41
C ALA A 26 -39.91 1.52 -19.50
N GLN A 27 -39.35 1.57 -20.71
CA GLN A 27 -37.93 1.85 -20.93
C GLN A 27 -37.54 3.26 -20.46
N ASN A 28 -38.36 4.28 -20.76
CA ASN A 28 -38.13 5.64 -20.29
C ASN A 28 -38.16 5.73 -18.76
N ALA A 29 -39.12 5.05 -18.11
CA ALA A 29 -39.18 5.01 -16.65
C ALA A 29 -37.91 4.40 -16.03
N ALA A 30 -37.40 3.31 -16.60
CA ALA A 30 -36.16 2.69 -16.16
C ALA A 30 -34.94 3.60 -16.35
N LEU A 31 -34.83 4.27 -17.50
CA LEU A 31 -33.75 5.23 -17.77
C LEU A 31 -33.80 6.44 -16.85
N MET A 32 -34.98 6.97 -16.55
CA MET A 32 -35.14 8.07 -15.59
C MET A 32 -34.69 7.66 -14.18
N ALA A 33 -35.04 6.45 -13.73
CA ALA A 33 -34.60 5.93 -12.44
C ALA A 33 -33.07 5.80 -12.37
N GLU A 34 -32.45 5.26 -13.41
CA GLU A 34 -30.99 5.11 -13.50
C GLU A 34 -30.30 6.48 -13.54
N ASN A 35 -30.81 7.43 -14.33
CA ASN A 35 -30.29 8.80 -14.35
C ASN A 35 -30.39 9.48 -12.97
N GLY A 36 -31.49 9.29 -12.25
CA GLY A 36 -31.63 9.79 -10.88
C GLY A 36 -30.58 9.21 -9.93
N ARG A 37 -30.32 7.90 -10.03
CA ARG A 37 -29.27 7.21 -9.25
C ARG A 37 -27.87 7.73 -9.58
N LEU A 38 -27.58 7.92 -10.88
CA LEU A 38 -26.30 8.45 -11.33
C LEU A 38 -26.10 9.90 -10.91
N ALA A 39 -27.13 10.75 -11.03
CA ALA A 39 -27.10 12.14 -10.59
C ALA A 39 -26.83 12.24 -9.08
N ALA A 40 -27.46 11.40 -8.25
CA ALA A 40 -27.19 11.35 -6.82
C ALA A 40 -25.74 10.96 -6.52
N ARG A 41 -25.20 9.96 -7.23
CA ARG A 41 -23.80 9.54 -7.08
C ARG A 41 -22.82 10.63 -7.52
N VAL A 42 -23.11 11.34 -8.61
CA VAL A 42 -22.31 12.47 -9.08
C VAL A 42 -22.31 13.57 -8.04
N ALA A 43 -23.48 13.96 -7.51
CA ALA A 43 -23.57 14.96 -6.46
C ALA A 43 -22.78 14.58 -5.20
N GLU A 44 -22.81 13.31 -4.78
CA GLU A 44 -21.98 12.80 -3.67
C GLU A 44 -20.48 12.93 -3.97
N LEU A 45 -20.04 12.55 -5.17
CA LEU A 45 -18.64 12.64 -5.56
C LEU A 45 -18.17 14.09 -5.68
N GLU A 46 -18.99 14.97 -6.26
CA GLU A 46 -18.71 16.40 -6.36
C GLU A 46 -18.61 17.04 -4.96
N ALA A 47 -19.49 16.68 -4.03
CA ALA A 47 -19.39 17.12 -2.64
C ALA A 47 -18.08 16.68 -1.98
N ARG A 48 -17.61 15.46 -2.26
CA ARG A 48 -16.32 14.95 -1.76
C ARG A 48 -15.12 15.65 -2.39
N LEU A 49 -15.20 16.00 -3.67
CA LEU A 49 -14.13 16.71 -4.39
C LEU A 49 -14.09 18.20 -4.05
N GLY A 50 -15.22 18.80 -3.67
CA GLY A 50 -15.29 20.18 -3.19
C GLY A 50 -14.70 20.40 -1.79
N LEU A 51 -14.38 19.33 -1.06
CA LEU A 51 -13.67 19.43 0.21
C LEU A 51 -12.23 19.91 -0.03
N PRO A 52 -11.65 20.72 0.88
CA PRO A 52 -10.24 21.06 0.83
C PRO A 52 -9.39 19.80 0.68
N PRO A 53 -8.37 19.80 -0.19
CA PRO A 53 -7.47 18.67 -0.34
C PRO A 53 -6.91 18.25 1.03
N LYS A 54 -6.75 16.95 1.26
CA LYS A 54 -6.09 16.47 2.48
C LYS A 54 -4.69 17.07 2.58
N THR A 55 -4.53 18.04 3.46
CA THR A 55 -3.24 18.55 3.87
C THR A 55 -2.71 17.71 5.04
N PRO A 56 -1.39 17.67 5.26
CA PRO A 56 -0.80 17.07 6.46
C PRO A 56 -1.35 17.67 7.76
N ASP A 57 -1.91 18.88 7.71
CA ASP A 57 -2.55 19.55 8.86
C ASP A 57 -3.96 18.99 9.17
N ASN A 58 -4.58 18.25 8.24
CA ASN A 58 -5.93 17.69 8.38
C ASN A 58 -5.95 16.15 8.35
N SER A 59 -4.86 15.49 7.98
CA SER A 59 -4.76 14.03 7.85
C SER A 59 -3.63 13.50 8.71
N SER A 60 -3.76 12.29 9.28
CA SER A 60 -2.67 11.52 9.92
C SER A 60 -1.47 11.21 9.00
N LEU A 61 -1.30 11.93 7.90
CA LEU A 61 -0.10 11.90 7.09
C LEU A 61 1.02 12.56 7.90
N PRO A 62 2.16 11.86 8.09
CA PRO A 62 3.25 12.41 8.86
C PRO A 62 3.81 13.69 8.19
N PRO A 63 4.33 14.65 8.96
CA PRO A 63 4.84 15.93 8.44
C PRO A 63 5.87 15.79 7.31
N SER A 64 6.58 14.67 7.24
CA SER A 64 7.56 14.33 6.19
C SER A 64 6.95 14.14 4.79
N LYS A 65 5.63 13.91 4.70
CA LYS A 65 4.87 13.83 3.45
C LYS A 65 4.26 15.18 3.04
N GLY A 66 4.41 16.20 3.88
CA GLY A 66 3.93 17.55 3.63
C GLY A 66 4.78 18.33 2.62
N GLN A 67 4.13 19.30 1.98
CA GLN A 67 4.61 20.19 0.92
C GLN A 67 6.03 20.70 1.16
N LYS A 68 7.04 19.93 0.75
CA LYS A 68 8.36 20.44 0.41
C LYS A 68 8.65 20.00 -1.01
N ALA A 69 8.74 20.98 -1.91
CA ALA A 69 9.25 20.71 -3.25
C ALA A 69 10.65 20.08 -3.09
N SER A 70 10.84 18.91 -3.69
CA SER A 70 12.16 18.31 -3.79
C SER A 70 13.03 19.27 -4.58
N LEU A 71 13.97 19.93 -3.89
CA LEU A 71 15.01 20.70 -4.56
C LEU A 71 15.77 19.76 -5.49
N THR A 72 16.17 20.27 -6.66
CA THR A 72 17.00 19.54 -7.62
C THR A 72 18.14 18.86 -6.88
N SER A 73 18.30 17.55 -7.06
CA SER A 73 19.27 16.76 -6.32
C SER A 73 20.68 17.18 -6.69
N VAL A 74 21.26 18.12 -5.94
CA VAL A 74 22.67 18.45 -6.05
C VAL A 74 23.44 17.29 -5.42
N SER A 75 24.37 16.68 -6.16
CA SER A 75 25.24 15.64 -5.62
C SER A 75 26.13 16.25 -4.54
N ARG A 76 25.69 16.12 -3.28
CA ARG A 76 26.48 16.55 -2.13
C ARG A 76 27.59 15.53 -1.96
N ARG A 77 28.86 15.98 -1.92
CA ARG A 77 29.97 15.07 -1.62
C ARG A 77 29.66 14.33 -0.31
N LYS A 78 29.81 13.01 -0.31
CA LYS A 78 29.66 12.21 0.90
C LYS A 78 30.55 12.82 1.98
N ALA A 79 29.94 13.18 3.11
CA ALA A 79 30.69 13.62 4.27
C ALA A 79 31.70 12.53 4.63
N LYS A 80 32.88 12.94 5.09
CA LYS A 80 33.87 11.98 5.61
C LYS A 80 33.18 11.18 6.73
N PRO A 81 33.40 9.85 6.81
CA PRO A 81 32.92 9.07 7.93
C PRO A 81 33.38 9.75 9.22
N HIS A 82 32.44 10.14 10.07
CA HIS A 82 32.81 10.57 11.41
C HIS A 82 33.19 9.31 12.19
N PRO A 83 34.25 9.34 13.02
CA PRO A 83 34.45 8.29 13.99
C PRO A 83 33.17 8.17 14.81
N GLY A 84 32.58 6.98 14.83
CA GLY A 84 31.34 6.74 15.55
C GLY A 84 31.52 7.14 17.02
N ALA A 85 30.66 8.02 17.51
CA ALA A 85 30.61 8.34 18.93
C ALA A 85 29.86 7.20 19.65
N HIS A 86 30.51 6.04 19.74
CA HIS A 86 29.99 4.95 20.55
C HIS A 86 30.08 5.37 22.01
N ARG A 87 28.96 5.27 22.73
CA ARG A 87 28.97 5.48 24.17
C ARG A 87 29.85 4.40 24.78
N LEU A 88 30.84 4.81 25.58
CA LEU A 88 31.61 3.86 26.38
C LEU A 88 30.66 3.05 27.27
N LEU A 89 31.01 1.79 27.51
CA LEU A 89 30.28 0.96 28.46
C LEU A 89 30.28 1.67 29.83
N HIS A 90 29.13 1.70 30.49
CA HIS A 90 29.03 2.32 31.81
C HIS A 90 29.91 1.55 32.81
N PRO A 91 30.67 2.22 33.71
CA PRO A 91 31.57 1.54 34.66
C PRO A 91 30.84 0.58 35.63
N ASN A 92 29.53 0.77 35.81
CA ASN A 92 28.68 -0.13 36.58
C ASN A 92 27.39 -0.42 35.81
N PRO A 93 27.36 -1.38 34.87
CA PRO A 93 26.15 -1.68 34.11
C PRO A 93 25.12 -2.35 35.03
N SER A 94 23.82 -2.14 34.77
CA SER A 94 22.75 -2.68 35.62
C SER A 94 22.70 -4.21 35.64
N ARG A 95 23.25 -4.88 34.61
CA ARG A 95 23.32 -6.33 34.51
C ARG A 95 24.44 -6.75 33.55
N HIS A 96 25.08 -7.87 33.86
CA HIS A 96 25.99 -8.57 32.96
C HIS A 96 25.33 -9.84 32.42
N HIS A 97 25.55 -10.15 31.15
CA HIS A 97 25.08 -11.37 30.50
C HIS A 97 26.25 -12.10 29.86
N ALA A 98 26.54 -13.32 30.33
CA ALA A 98 27.48 -14.21 29.67
C ALA A 98 26.76 -14.90 28.49
N VAL A 99 27.01 -14.43 27.27
CA VAL A 99 26.43 -15.00 26.05
C VAL A 99 27.45 -15.96 25.44
N ARG A 100 27.15 -17.27 25.48
CA ARG A 100 27.98 -18.29 24.84
C ARG A 100 27.60 -18.46 23.37
N ALA A 101 28.60 -18.70 22.52
CA ALA A 101 28.37 -19.08 21.14
C ALA A 101 27.71 -20.46 21.09
N LEU A 102 26.66 -20.57 20.28
CA LEU A 102 26.00 -21.85 19.99
C LEU A 102 26.60 -22.50 18.74
N SER A 103 27.03 -21.69 17.77
CA SER A 103 27.64 -22.16 16.53
C SER A 103 28.85 -21.33 16.14
N CYS A 104 29.78 -21.97 15.42
CA CYS A 104 30.94 -21.31 14.85
C CYS A 104 30.52 -20.36 13.73
N GLN A 105 30.91 -19.09 13.81
CA GLN A 105 30.58 -18.08 12.79
C GLN A 105 31.24 -18.33 11.42
N ALA A 106 32.27 -19.17 11.35
CA ALA A 106 32.99 -19.48 10.11
C ALA A 106 32.43 -20.70 9.37
N CYS A 107 32.06 -21.77 10.08
CA CYS A 107 31.65 -23.04 9.47
C CYS A 107 30.28 -23.57 9.93
N GLY A 108 29.64 -22.93 10.91
CA GLY A 108 28.31 -23.31 11.40
C GLY A 108 28.26 -24.52 12.34
N ALA A 109 29.40 -25.15 12.65
CA ALA A 109 29.45 -26.27 13.59
C ALA A 109 28.96 -25.88 15.00
N ASP A 110 28.34 -26.83 15.71
CA ASP A 110 27.93 -26.65 17.11
C ASP A 110 29.16 -26.52 18.02
N VAL A 111 29.19 -25.44 18.80
CA VAL A 111 30.26 -25.12 19.76
C VAL A 111 29.73 -24.85 21.16
N SER A 112 28.46 -25.19 21.42
CA SER A 112 27.80 -24.96 22.71
C SER A 112 28.47 -25.66 23.89
N GLY A 113 29.14 -26.79 23.65
CA GLY A 113 29.91 -27.54 24.65
C GLY A 113 31.41 -27.26 24.68
N ALA A 114 31.93 -26.40 23.79
CA ALA A 114 33.35 -26.08 23.75
C ALA A 114 33.72 -25.06 24.85
N GLU A 115 34.98 -25.08 25.30
CA GLU A 115 35.51 -24.04 26.17
C GLU A 115 35.59 -22.72 25.39
N GLN A 116 35.05 -21.65 25.98
CA GLN A 116 34.98 -20.32 25.39
C GLN A 116 35.65 -19.34 26.35
N SER A 117 36.80 -18.80 25.93
CA SER A 117 37.52 -17.77 26.67
C SER A 117 37.19 -16.38 26.13
N GLU A 118 37.13 -15.40 27.04
CA GLU A 118 36.82 -13.99 26.72
C GLU A 118 37.94 -13.29 25.93
N LEU A 119 39.07 -13.96 25.71
CA LEU A 119 40.25 -13.47 25.02
C LEU A 119 40.34 -14.03 23.61
N CYS A 120 39.36 -13.70 22.76
CA CYS A 120 39.53 -13.83 21.32
C CYS A 120 39.94 -12.48 20.73
N GLY A 121 41.24 -12.29 20.48
CA GLY A 121 41.71 -11.30 19.51
C GLY A 121 42.78 -10.30 19.96
N ILE A 122 43.97 -10.76 20.35
CA ILE A 122 45.22 -10.01 20.10
C ILE A 122 46.44 -10.93 19.99
N LEU A 123 46.43 -11.92 19.09
CA LEU A 123 47.67 -12.44 18.50
C LEU A 123 47.39 -12.80 17.03
N GLY A 124 47.99 -12.00 16.14
CA GLY A 124 48.09 -12.30 14.72
C GLY A 124 49.17 -13.35 14.42
N ASP A 125 49.24 -13.69 13.14
CA ASP A 125 50.31 -14.39 12.44
C ASP A 125 50.42 -15.92 12.64
N GLY A 126 49.55 -16.64 11.94
CA GLY A 126 49.81 -18.00 11.46
C GLY A 126 49.96 -17.98 9.94
N GLY A 127 51.18 -17.68 9.47
CA GLY A 127 51.54 -17.65 8.05
C GLY A 127 51.28 -18.99 7.34
N GLY A 128 50.84 -18.88 6.09
CA GLY A 128 50.65 -20.02 5.21
C GLY A 128 51.97 -20.77 4.95
N GLN A 129 51.88 -22.09 4.91
CA GLN A 129 52.84 -22.93 4.20
C GLN A 129 52.11 -23.66 3.10
N ALA A 130 52.25 -23.12 1.89
CA ALA A 130 52.31 -23.92 0.68
C ALA A 130 53.80 -24.11 0.36
N ALA A 131 54.30 -25.35 0.42
CA ALA A 131 55.27 -25.89 -0.54
C ALA A 131 55.64 -27.35 -0.19
N ARG A 132 55.30 -28.21 -1.18
CA ARG A 132 55.79 -29.56 -1.48
C ARG A 132 54.97 -30.74 -0.97
#